data_AF-A0A0C3MA15-F1
#
_entry.id   AF-A0A0C3MA15-F1
#
_cell.length_a   1.000
_cell.length_b   1.000
_cell.length_c   1.000
_cell.angle_alpha   90.00
_cell.angle_beta   90.00
_cell.angle_gamma   90.00
#
_symmetry.space_group_name_H-M   'P 1'
#
loop_
_entity.id
_entity.type
_entity.pdbx_description
1 polymer ?
#
loop_
_entity_poly.entity_id
_entity_poly.type
_entity_poly.pdbx_seq_one_letter_code
_entity_poly.pdbx_strand_id
1 'polypeptide(L)'
;MGVIKGSEASLSQPRRYLDRYTYENLSSRTHSGDDTERSRIYSLFEAYQRQRPSGSYDFADRVHALMEALQTKGLKGQHIDFLYVDEAQDNLIIDAALLRALCQNPHGLFFAGDTAQTISVGSAFRFSELKAFLYRLEREDPNVKRDIRRAIDPQFFQLSTNYRSHSGIVNAAAFLVRLLNQYFPHSIDSLRPEESLISAHKPIFFSGRENGSDFRRLISDSESGRVELGAHQGLYTC
;
A
#
# COMPACT_ATOMS: atom_id res chain seq x y z
N MET A 1 -9.54 -2.80 -10.61
CA MET A 1 -10.04 -1.48 -10.14
C MET A 1 -8.92 -0.57 -9.67
N GLY A 2 -8.02 -1.03 -8.79
CA GLY A 2 -6.99 -0.16 -8.21
C GLY A 2 -6.07 0.54 -9.20
N VAL A 3 -5.69 -0.09 -10.33
CA VAL A 3 -4.90 0.64 -11.34
C VAL A 3 -5.76 1.27 -12.43
N ILE A 4 -6.73 0.53 -13.00
CA ILE A 4 -7.59 1.04 -14.07
C ILE A 4 -8.28 2.35 -13.65
N LYS A 5 -8.75 2.46 -12.39
CA LYS A 5 -9.42 3.67 -11.88
C LYS A 5 -8.64 4.42 -10.81
N GLY A 6 -7.82 3.71 -10.03
CA GLY A 6 -7.14 4.27 -8.84
C GLY A 6 -5.69 4.69 -9.05
N SER A 7 -5.16 4.61 -10.27
CA SER A 7 -3.83 5.13 -10.59
C SER A 7 -3.85 6.64 -10.82
N GLU A 8 -2.69 7.29 -10.74
CA GLU A 8 -2.54 8.69 -11.13
C GLU A 8 -3.04 8.95 -12.56
N ALA A 9 -2.71 8.07 -13.51
CA ALA A 9 -3.04 8.26 -14.92
C ALA A 9 -4.56 8.28 -15.19
N SER A 10 -5.39 7.80 -14.27
CA SER A 10 -6.84 7.88 -14.40
C SER A 10 -7.37 9.31 -14.20
N LEU A 11 -6.64 10.17 -13.47
CA LEU A 11 -7.04 11.56 -13.22
C LEU A 11 -7.13 12.38 -14.49
N SER A 12 -6.27 12.13 -15.47
CA SER A 12 -6.25 12.82 -16.76
C SER A 12 -7.27 12.27 -17.76
N GLN A 13 -7.94 11.15 -17.45
CA GLN A 13 -8.88 10.51 -18.36
C GLN A 13 -10.27 11.14 -18.25
N PRO A 14 -10.95 11.47 -19.37
CA PRO A 14 -12.31 12.02 -19.33
C PRO A 14 -13.30 11.11 -18.60
N ARG A 15 -13.12 9.79 -18.74
CA ARG A 15 -13.95 8.77 -18.08
C ARG A 15 -13.49 8.40 -16.67
N ARG A 16 -12.41 9.03 -16.17
CA ARG A 16 -11.83 8.77 -14.84
C ARG A 16 -11.31 7.33 -14.64
N TYR A 17 -10.98 6.67 -15.75
CA TYR A 17 -10.33 5.38 -15.78
C TYR A 17 -9.55 5.22 -17.09
N LEU A 18 -8.50 4.40 -17.07
CA LEU A 18 -7.65 4.12 -18.22
C LEU A 18 -8.43 3.42 -19.32
N ASP A 19 -8.24 3.84 -20.57
CA ASP A 19 -8.70 3.06 -21.72
C ASP A 19 -7.89 1.76 -21.86
N ARG A 20 -8.42 0.84 -22.69
CA ARG A 20 -7.84 -0.49 -22.89
C ARG A 20 -6.40 -0.42 -23.37
N TYR A 21 -6.14 0.44 -24.36
CA TYR A 21 -4.80 0.56 -24.94
C TYR A 21 -3.82 1.08 -23.90
N THR A 22 -4.17 2.14 -23.17
CA THR A 22 -3.33 2.70 -22.11
C THR A 22 -3.07 1.66 -21.01
N TYR A 23 -4.10 0.94 -20.56
CA TYR A 23 -3.97 -0.10 -19.53
C TYR A 23 -3.10 -1.27 -20.01
N GLU A 24 -3.34 -1.81 -21.20
CA GLU A 24 -2.57 -2.95 -21.75
C GLU A 24 -1.10 -2.58 -21.98
N ASN A 25 -0.78 -1.31 -22.28
CA ASN A 25 0.58 -0.83 -22.49
C ASN A 25 1.30 -0.29 -21.24
N LEU A 26 0.70 -0.33 -20.04
CA LEU A 26 1.44 0.03 -18.81
C LEU A 26 2.66 -0.86 -18.62
N SER A 27 3.75 -0.30 -18.08
CA SER A 27 4.95 -1.09 -17.81
C SER A 27 4.66 -2.32 -16.95
N SER A 28 5.39 -3.42 -17.16
CA SER A 28 5.34 -4.61 -16.29
C SER A 28 5.71 -4.30 -14.83
N ARG A 29 6.35 -3.15 -14.57
CA ARG A 29 6.58 -2.66 -13.21
C ARG A 29 5.29 -2.18 -12.55
N THR A 30 4.31 -1.71 -13.29
CA THR A 30 3.02 -1.24 -12.75
C THR A 30 2.03 -2.39 -12.58
N HIS A 31 2.26 -3.52 -13.26
CA HIS A 31 1.36 -4.67 -13.26
C HIS A 31 2.07 -6.00 -13.47
N SER A 32 1.81 -6.94 -12.56
CA SER A 32 2.06 -8.36 -12.78
C SER A 32 1.01 -8.95 -13.73
N GLY A 33 1.46 -9.76 -14.70
CA GLY A 33 0.60 -10.49 -15.63
C GLY A 33 1.08 -10.37 -17.08
N ASP A 34 0.89 -11.44 -17.85
CA ASP A 34 1.18 -11.42 -19.29
C ASP A 34 0.13 -10.59 -20.06
N ASP A 35 0.41 -10.28 -21.34
CA ASP A 35 -0.49 -9.47 -22.17
C ASP A 35 -1.90 -10.09 -22.28
N THR A 36 -1.98 -11.43 -22.25
CA THR A 36 -3.25 -12.16 -22.34
C THR A 36 -4.08 -11.96 -21.08
N GLU A 37 -3.46 -12.05 -19.91
CA GLU A 37 -4.08 -11.81 -18.62
C GLU A 37 -4.57 -10.37 -18.49
N ARG A 38 -3.75 -9.39 -18.93
CA ARG A 38 -4.13 -7.97 -18.91
C ARG A 38 -5.37 -7.71 -19.76
N SER A 39 -5.42 -8.27 -20.96
CA SER A 39 -6.59 -8.12 -21.84
C SER A 39 -7.85 -8.78 -21.27
N ARG A 40 -7.70 -9.93 -20.59
CA ARG A 40 -8.80 -10.59 -19.87
C ARG A 40 -9.29 -9.74 -18.70
N ILE A 41 -8.39 -9.19 -17.89
CA ILE A 41 -8.74 -8.32 -16.76
C ILE A 41 -9.51 -7.10 -17.25
N TYR A 42 -9.05 -6.47 -18.34
CA TYR A 42 -9.76 -5.32 -18.89
C TYR A 42 -11.15 -5.70 -19.44
N SER A 43 -11.28 -6.85 -20.10
CA SER A 43 -12.58 -7.36 -20.57
C SER A 43 -13.56 -7.61 -19.41
N LEU A 44 -13.05 -8.13 -18.29
CA LEU A 44 -13.83 -8.29 -17.06
C LEU A 44 -14.25 -6.94 -16.48
N PHE A 45 -13.35 -5.96 -16.48
CA PHE A 45 -13.67 -4.59 -16.06
C PHE A 45 -14.79 -3.98 -16.91
N GLU A 46 -14.75 -4.12 -18.24
CA GLU A 46 -15.83 -3.64 -19.12
C GLU A 46 -17.16 -4.36 -18.88
N ALA A 47 -17.12 -5.68 -18.64
CA ALA A 47 -18.31 -6.45 -18.29
C ALA A 47 -18.90 -6.00 -16.95
N TYR A 48 -18.05 -5.81 -15.93
CA TYR A 48 -18.43 -5.26 -14.64
C TYR A 48 -19.10 -3.89 -14.79
N GLN A 49 -18.49 -2.97 -15.54
CA GLN A 49 -19.04 -1.62 -15.76
C GLN A 49 -20.42 -1.65 -16.44
N ARG A 50 -20.67 -2.62 -17.33
CA ARG A 50 -21.97 -2.80 -18.00
C ARG A 50 -23.05 -3.42 -17.11
N GLN A 51 -22.67 -4.34 -16.23
CA GLN A 51 -23.61 -5.06 -15.36
C GLN A 51 -23.92 -4.33 -14.05
N ARG A 52 -23.12 -3.31 -13.75
CA ARG A 52 -23.20 -2.56 -12.50
C ARG A 52 -24.51 -1.74 -12.41
N PRO A 53 -25.23 -1.78 -11.26
CA PRO A 53 -26.46 -1.02 -11.09
C PRO A 53 -26.27 0.48 -11.24
N SER A 54 -27.25 1.15 -11.86
CA SER A 54 -27.28 2.61 -11.97
C SER A 54 -27.18 3.27 -10.59
N GLY A 55 -26.30 4.27 -10.46
CA GLY A 55 -26.11 5.03 -9.22
C GLY A 55 -25.20 4.38 -8.17
N SER A 56 -24.73 3.16 -8.40
CA SER A 56 -23.64 2.61 -7.58
C SER A 56 -22.35 3.36 -7.88
N TYR A 57 -21.47 3.50 -6.88
CA TYR A 57 -20.09 4.02 -6.98
C TYR A 57 -19.11 2.97 -6.43
N ASP A 58 -17.91 2.85 -7.00
CA ASP A 58 -16.80 2.15 -6.35
C ASP A 58 -15.94 3.14 -5.55
N PHE A 59 -14.91 2.65 -4.86
CA PHE A 59 -14.05 3.50 -4.04
C PHE A 59 -13.34 4.58 -4.88
N ALA A 60 -12.85 4.24 -6.07
CA ALA A 60 -12.18 5.20 -6.95
C ALA A 60 -13.16 6.25 -7.49
N ASP A 61 -14.41 5.87 -7.81
CA ASP A 61 -15.45 6.82 -8.23
C ASP A 61 -15.71 7.91 -7.20
N ARG A 62 -15.73 7.55 -5.91
CA ARG A 62 -15.92 8.52 -4.83
C ARG A 62 -14.79 9.56 -4.84
N VAL A 63 -13.55 9.11 -5.00
CA VAL A 63 -12.38 10.00 -4.99
C VAL A 63 -12.41 10.94 -6.18
N HIS A 64 -12.72 10.42 -7.38
CA HIS A 64 -12.88 11.24 -8.58
C HIS A 64 -13.99 12.28 -8.42
N ALA A 65 -15.15 11.90 -7.87
CA ALA A 65 -16.26 12.81 -7.63
C ALA A 65 -15.91 13.91 -6.60
N LEU A 66 -15.19 13.55 -5.54
CA LEU A 66 -14.71 14.51 -4.54
C LEU A 66 -13.68 15.47 -5.13
N MET A 67 -12.73 14.97 -5.92
CA MET A 67 -11.75 15.79 -6.62
C MET A 67 -12.42 16.79 -7.58
N GLU A 68 -13.41 16.34 -8.36
CA GLU A 68 -14.18 17.22 -9.24
C GLU A 68 -14.97 18.27 -8.45
N ALA A 69 -15.59 17.88 -7.33
CA ALA A 69 -16.30 18.81 -6.46
C ALA A 69 -15.34 19.86 -5.87
N LEU A 70 -14.14 19.48 -5.45
CA LEU A 70 -13.12 20.40 -4.94
C LEU A 70 -12.61 21.35 -6.03
N GLN A 71 -12.38 20.86 -7.24
CA GLN A 71 -11.94 21.68 -8.37
C GLN A 71 -13.00 22.70 -8.81
N THR A 72 -14.29 22.30 -8.79
CA THR A 72 -15.39 23.15 -9.27
C THR A 72 -15.92 24.11 -8.21
N LYS A 73 -16.01 23.68 -6.95
CA LYS A 73 -16.64 24.45 -5.87
C LYS A 73 -15.64 25.04 -4.88
N GLY A 74 -14.38 24.61 -4.94
CA GLY A 74 -13.39 24.88 -3.90
C GLY A 74 -13.68 24.11 -2.62
N LEU A 75 -12.71 24.09 -1.71
CA LEU A 75 -12.94 23.64 -0.33
C LEU A 75 -13.68 24.75 0.42
N LYS A 76 -14.84 24.42 1.00
CA LYS A 76 -15.55 25.34 1.90
C LYS A 76 -14.97 25.22 3.30
N GLY A 77 -14.49 26.32 3.86
CA GLY A 77 -13.95 26.36 5.22
C GLY A 77 -12.41 26.41 5.25
N GLN A 78 -11.83 26.02 6.38
CA GLN A 78 -10.39 26.05 6.58
C GLN A 78 -9.73 24.82 5.92
N HIS A 79 -8.53 25.05 5.39
CA HIS A 79 -7.66 23.98 4.93
C HIS A 79 -7.11 23.19 6.12
N ILE A 80 -6.71 21.95 5.85
CA ILE A 80 -5.99 21.14 6.83
C ILE A 80 -4.51 21.53 6.78
N ASP A 81 -3.95 21.94 7.90
CA ASP A 81 -2.54 22.32 7.97
C ASP A 81 -1.60 21.11 8.04
N PHE A 82 -2.05 20.02 8.68
CA PHE A 82 -1.29 18.78 8.83
C PHE A 82 -2.21 17.56 8.72
N LEU A 83 -1.80 16.58 7.92
CA LEU A 83 -2.54 15.35 7.66
C LEU A 83 -1.56 14.17 7.70
N TYR A 84 -1.82 13.27 8.64
CA TYR A 84 -1.07 12.04 8.86
C TYR A 84 -1.92 10.85 8.41
N VAL A 85 -1.40 10.05 7.50
CA VAL A 85 -2.05 8.85 6.96
C VAL A 85 -1.31 7.64 7.47
N ASP A 86 -1.98 6.85 8.29
CA ASP A 86 -1.53 5.53 8.67
C ASP A 86 -2.08 4.48 7.70
N GLU A 87 -1.44 3.32 7.63
CA GLU A 87 -1.80 2.22 6.73
C GLU A 87 -1.96 2.65 5.25
N ALA A 88 -1.04 3.52 4.80
CA ALA A 88 -1.10 4.12 3.47
C ALA A 88 -1.16 3.09 2.33
N GLN A 89 -0.65 1.87 2.53
CA GLN A 89 -0.67 0.78 1.56
C GLN A 89 -2.08 0.30 1.17
N ASP A 90 -3.07 0.51 2.04
CA ASP A 90 -4.45 0.07 1.78
C ASP A 90 -5.25 1.10 0.96
N ASN A 91 -4.70 2.29 0.76
CA ASN A 91 -5.29 3.33 -0.07
C ASN A 91 -4.99 3.12 -1.56
N LEU A 92 -5.82 3.72 -2.42
CA LEU A 92 -5.49 3.87 -3.82
C LEU A 92 -4.48 5.00 -4.00
N ILE A 93 -3.62 4.90 -5.02
CA ILE A 93 -2.64 5.95 -5.33
C ILE A 93 -3.32 7.31 -5.56
N ILE A 94 -4.49 7.32 -6.18
CA ILE A 94 -5.29 8.53 -6.42
C ILE A 94 -5.73 9.24 -5.13
N ASP A 95 -5.83 8.54 -3.99
CA ASP A 95 -6.24 9.16 -2.72
C ASP A 95 -5.24 10.22 -2.29
N ALA A 96 -3.96 10.06 -2.62
CA ALA A 96 -2.92 11.04 -2.37
C ALA A 96 -3.23 12.40 -3.03
N ALA A 97 -3.90 12.41 -4.18
CA ALA A 97 -4.31 13.65 -4.86
C ALA A 97 -5.36 14.40 -4.05
N LEU A 98 -6.36 13.65 -3.55
CA LEU A 98 -7.42 14.20 -2.71
C LEU A 98 -6.86 14.75 -1.40
N LEU A 99 -6.02 13.96 -0.73
CA LEU A 99 -5.40 14.37 0.54
C LEU A 99 -4.49 15.59 0.34
N ARG A 100 -3.75 15.66 -0.78
CA ARG A 100 -2.96 16.85 -1.14
C ARG A 100 -3.82 18.08 -1.46
N ALA A 101 -4.99 17.91 -2.05
CA ALA A 101 -5.91 19.02 -2.28
C ALA A 101 -6.52 19.57 -0.98
N LEU A 102 -6.70 18.71 0.03
CA LEU A 102 -7.19 19.10 1.35
C LEU A 102 -6.11 19.78 2.20
N CYS A 103 -4.85 19.36 2.06
CA CYS A 103 -3.69 19.88 2.77
C CYS A 103 -2.82 20.80 1.89
N GLN A 104 -2.99 22.11 2.02
CA GLN A 104 -2.21 23.09 1.25
C GLN A 104 -0.80 23.30 1.76
N ASN A 105 -0.54 23.00 3.04
CA ASN A 105 0.79 23.07 3.61
C ASN A 105 1.70 22.01 2.94
N PRO A 106 2.78 22.41 2.23
CA PRO A 106 3.66 21.47 1.55
C PRO A 106 4.51 20.62 2.50
N HIS A 107 4.59 21.00 3.79
CA HIS A 107 5.19 20.20 4.85
C HIS A 107 4.15 19.46 5.71
N GLY A 108 2.87 19.56 5.35
CA GLY A 108 1.77 19.08 6.16
C GLY A 108 1.41 17.61 5.97
N LEU A 109 1.94 16.94 4.95
CA LEU A 109 1.57 15.56 4.61
C LEU A 109 2.60 14.55 5.10
N PHE A 110 2.10 13.50 5.75
CA PHE A 110 2.90 12.37 6.19
C PHE A 110 2.15 11.07 5.94
N PHE A 111 2.80 10.10 5.29
CA PHE A 111 2.25 8.78 5.00
C PHE A 111 3.13 7.72 5.65
N ALA A 112 2.54 6.83 6.41
CA ALA A 112 3.17 5.66 7.02
C ALA A 112 2.41 4.38 6.62
N GLY A 113 3.12 3.26 6.62
CA GLY A 113 2.57 1.97 6.24
C GLY A 113 3.64 0.96 5.84
N ASP A 114 3.21 -0.25 5.49
CA ASP A 114 4.07 -1.35 5.07
C ASP A 114 3.41 -2.13 3.92
N THR A 115 4.01 -2.09 2.73
CA THR A 115 3.47 -2.81 1.55
C THR A 115 3.47 -4.34 1.71
N ALA A 116 4.33 -4.91 2.56
CA ALA A 116 4.31 -6.34 2.84
C ALA A 116 3.07 -6.76 3.66
N GLN A 117 2.36 -5.80 4.25
CA GLN A 117 1.15 -5.98 5.06
C GLN A 117 -0.14 -5.55 4.33
N THR A 118 -0.09 -5.37 3.01
CA THR A 118 -1.27 -4.95 2.23
C THR A 118 -2.39 -5.99 2.35
N ILE A 119 -3.56 -5.56 2.85
CA ILE A 119 -4.76 -6.40 2.96
C ILE A 119 -5.84 -5.99 1.96
N SER A 120 -5.76 -4.78 1.41
CA SER A 120 -6.68 -4.25 0.41
C SER A 120 -6.54 -4.99 -0.92
N VAL A 121 -7.49 -5.88 -1.22
CA VAL A 121 -7.53 -6.66 -2.46
C VAL A 121 -7.63 -5.73 -3.66
N GLY A 122 -6.60 -5.74 -4.50
CA GLY A 122 -6.53 -4.93 -5.71
C GLY A 122 -5.94 -3.54 -5.52
N SER A 123 -5.36 -3.24 -4.34
CA SER A 123 -4.39 -2.15 -4.20
C SER A 123 -3.09 -2.53 -4.94
N ALA A 124 -2.62 -1.63 -5.81
CA ALA A 124 -1.30 -1.71 -6.44
C ALA A 124 -0.35 -0.67 -5.84
N PHE A 125 -0.63 -0.27 -4.59
CA PHE A 125 0.07 0.80 -3.92
C PHE A 125 1.55 0.46 -3.73
N ARG A 126 2.40 1.44 -3.98
CA ARG A 126 3.81 1.43 -3.59
C ARG A 126 4.22 2.81 -3.13
N PHE A 127 5.08 2.88 -2.13
CA PHE A 127 5.68 4.13 -1.66
C PHE A 127 6.54 4.79 -2.75
N SER A 128 7.21 3.99 -3.59
CA SER A 128 7.93 4.52 -4.74
C SER A 128 7.00 5.23 -5.74
N GLU A 129 5.80 4.69 -5.96
CA GLU A 129 4.78 5.28 -6.82
C GLU A 129 4.12 6.50 -6.17
N LEU A 130 3.75 6.41 -4.89
CA LEU A 130 3.23 7.54 -4.10
C LEU A 130 4.22 8.71 -4.10
N LYS A 131 5.51 8.45 -3.82
CA LYS A 131 6.56 9.46 -3.81
C LYS A 131 6.69 10.14 -5.17
N ALA A 132 6.71 9.36 -6.25
CA ALA A 132 6.78 9.91 -7.60
C ALA A 132 5.54 10.74 -7.95
N PHE A 133 4.36 10.31 -7.48
CA PHE A 133 3.11 11.02 -7.71
C PHE A 133 3.08 12.35 -6.94
N LEU A 134 3.37 12.35 -5.63
CA LEU A 134 3.48 13.56 -4.81
C LEU A 134 4.54 14.52 -5.36
N TYR A 135 5.65 13.98 -5.86
CA TYR A 135 6.67 14.76 -6.56
C TYR A 135 6.04 15.52 -7.72
N ARG A 136 5.29 14.86 -8.61
CA ARG A 136 4.63 15.50 -9.77
C ARG A 136 3.58 16.52 -9.33
N LEU A 137 2.72 16.18 -8.37
CA LEU A 137 1.70 17.09 -7.85
C LEU A 137 2.30 18.39 -7.33
N GLU A 138 3.44 18.32 -6.65
CA GLU A 138 4.14 19.50 -6.16
C GLU A 138 4.62 20.43 -7.28
N ARG A 139 5.05 19.89 -8.43
CA ARG A 139 5.48 20.72 -9.59
C ARG A 139 4.30 21.32 -10.33
N GLU A 140 3.15 20.69 -10.20
CA GLU A 140 1.89 21.16 -10.76
C GLU A 140 1.20 22.20 -9.88
N ASP A 141 1.67 22.39 -8.64
CA ASP A 141 1.15 23.40 -7.71
C ASP A 141 1.27 24.81 -8.32
N PRO A 142 0.18 25.60 -8.37
CA PRO A 142 0.19 26.93 -8.97
C PRO A 142 1.21 27.89 -8.35
N ASN A 143 1.50 27.79 -7.05
CA ASN A 143 2.46 28.65 -6.38
C ASN A 143 3.90 28.26 -6.74
N VAL A 144 4.13 26.98 -7.02
CA VAL A 144 5.42 26.50 -7.54
C VAL A 144 5.60 26.92 -8.99
N LYS A 145 4.59 26.72 -9.84
CA LYS A 145 4.64 27.13 -11.27
C LYS A 145 4.80 28.63 -11.50
N ARG A 146 4.33 29.45 -10.55
CA ARG A 146 4.44 30.92 -10.59
C ARG A 146 5.67 31.44 -9.85
N ASP A 147 6.58 30.56 -9.41
CA ASP A 147 7.77 30.89 -8.63
C ASP A 147 7.49 31.66 -7.33
N ILE A 148 6.27 31.58 -6.79
CA ILE A 148 5.89 32.18 -5.51
C ILE A 148 6.55 31.41 -4.35
N ARG A 149 6.71 30.09 -4.52
CA ARG A 149 7.34 29.18 -3.55
C ARG A 149 8.21 28.16 -4.26
N ARG A 150 9.34 27.77 -3.66
CA ARG A 150 10.16 26.66 -4.15
C ARG A 150 9.43 25.32 -3.97
N ALA A 151 9.56 24.43 -4.96
CA ALA A 151 9.09 23.06 -4.86
C ALA A 151 9.75 22.32 -3.68
N ILE A 152 8.98 21.48 -2.98
CA ILE A 152 9.46 20.64 -1.88
C ILE A 152 9.46 19.18 -2.32
N ASP A 153 10.61 18.52 -2.20
CA ASP A 153 10.73 17.12 -2.53
C ASP A 153 10.14 16.22 -1.45
N PRO A 154 9.23 15.28 -1.81
CA PRO A 154 8.75 14.29 -0.85
C PRO A 154 9.94 13.45 -0.38
N GLN A 155 10.07 13.36 0.94
CA GLN A 155 11.11 12.55 1.58
C GLN A 155 10.60 11.13 1.83
N PHE A 156 11.52 10.17 1.84
CA PHE A 156 11.23 8.79 2.18
C PHE A 156 12.30 8.31 3.16
N PHE A 157 11.85 7.71 4.25
CA PHE A 157 12.70 7.05 5.22
C PHE A 157 12.03 5.74 5.65
N GLN A 158 12.83 4.84 6.21
CA GLN A 158 12.38 3.53 6.65
C GLN A 158 12.76 3.32 8.11
N LEU A 159 11.89 2.63 8.85
CA LEU A 159 12.16 2.15 10.19
C LEU A 159 12.58 0.69 10.07
N SER A 160 13.83 0.39 10.41
CA SER A 160 14.41 -0.96 10.25
C SER A 160 14.61 -1.67 11.58
N THR A 161 14.27 -1.06 12.70
CA THR A 161 14.40 -1.68 14.02
C THR A 161 13.03 -2.18 14.48
N ASN A 162 12.91 -3.49 14.68
CA ASN A 162 11.74 -4.12 15.24
C ASN A 162 11.85 -4.18 16.77
N TYR A 163 11.00 -3.41 17.43
CA TYR A 163 10.92 -3.36 18.90
C TYR A 163 9.90 -4.34 19.49
N ARG A 164 9.10 -5.01 18.64
CA ARG A 164 7.95 -5.82 19.05
C ARG A 164 8.29 -7.30 19.17
N SER A 165 9.16 -7.81 18.31
CA SER A 165 9.41 -9.24 18.15
C SER A 165 10.89 -9.55 18.22
N HIS A 166 11.21 -10.76 18.68
CA HIS A 166 12.59 -11.23 18.79
C HIS A 166 13.20 -11.64 17.43
N SER A 167 14.52 -11.78 17.39
CA SER A 167 15.30 -12.05 16.17
C SER A 167 14.82 -13.28 15.39
N GLY A 168 14.46 -14.37 16.06
CA GLY A 168 13.87 -15.56 15.42
C GLY A 168 12.64 -15.28 14.54
N ILE A 169 11.67 -14.50 15.02
CA ILE A 169 10.45 -14.13 14.26
C ILE A 169 10.81 -13.17 13.13
N VAL A 170 11.61 -12.14 13.44
CA VAL A 170 12.01 -11.11 12.46
C VAL A 170 12.78 -11.72 11.29
N ASN A 171 13.69 -12.67 11.56
CA ASN A 171 14.43 -13.37 10.53
C ASN A 171 13.53 -14.25 9.63
N ALA A 172 12.51 -14.89 10.22
CA ALA A 172 11.55 -15.68 9.46
C ALA A 172 10.69 -14.79 8.54
N ALA A 173 10.20 -13.66 9.05
CA ALA A 173 9.47 -12.67 8.26
C ALA A 173 10.35 -12.11 7.13
N ALA A 174 11.59 -11.72 7.44
CA ALA A 174 12.55 -11.23 6.45
C ALA A 174 12.83 -12.26 5.34
N PHE A 175 12.88 -13.56 5.68
CA PHE A 175 13.01 -14.62 4.68
C PHE A 175 11.81 -14.69 3.74
N LEU A 176 10.57 -14.61 4.27
CA LEU A 176 9.36 -14.59 3.44
C LEU A 176 9.31 -13.35 2.52
N VAL A 177 9.62 -12.17 3.05
CA VAL A 177 9.69 -10.93 2.27
C VAL A 177 10.75 -11.02 1.17
N ARG A 178 11.88 -11.69 1.42
CA ARG A 178 12.89 -11.96 0.39
C ARG A 178 12.36 -12.88 -0.72
N LEU A 179 11.62 -13.94 -0.37
CA LEU A 179 11.02 -14.83 -1.36
C LEU A 179 9.97 -14.08 -2.20
N LEU A 180 9.13 -13.26 -1.57
CA LEU A 180 8.16 -12.41 -2.27
C LEU A 180 8.87 -11.48 -3.26
N ASN A 181 9.92 -10.79 -2.84
CA ASN A 181 10.72 -9.95 -3.75
C ASN A 181 11.40 -10.74 -4.88
N GLN A 182 11.79 -11.99 -4.64
CA GLN A 182 12.44 -12.82 -5.67
C GLN A 182 11.45 -13.32 -6.72
N TYR A 183 10.28 -13.81 -6.30
CA TYR A 183 9.28 -14.39 -7.21
C TYR A 183 8.30 -13.36 -7.76
N PHE A 184 8.08 -12.27 -7.04
CA PHE A 184 7.15 -11.18 -7.37
C PHE A 184 7.82 -9.81 -7.17
N PRO A 185 8.89 -9.48 -7.92
CA PRO A 185 9.77 -8.31 -7.69
C PRO A 185 9.09 -6.93 -7.80
N HIS A 186 7.81 -6.90 -8.19
CA HIS A 186 7.05 -5.67 -8.38
C HIS A 186 5.79 -5.61 -7.51
N SER A 187 5.54 -6.60 -6.66
CA SER A 187 4.33 -6.64 -5.81
C SER A 187 4.44 -5.81 -4.53
N ILE A 188 5.66 -5.62 -3.99
CA ILE A 188 5.94 -4.86 -2.77
C ILE A 188 7.15 -3.94 -2.95
N ASP A 189 7.30 -2.92 -2.10
CA ASP A 189 8.52 -2.10 -2.08
C ASP A 189 9.70 -2.89 -1.50
N SER A 190 10.88 -2.71 -2.10
CA SER A 190 12.12 -3.31 -1.61
C SER A 190 12.69 -2.45 -0.48
N LEU A 191 12.41 -2.87 0.76
CA LEU A 191 12.85 -2.19 1.98
C LEU A 191 14.03 -2.93 2.63
N ARG A 192 14.78 -2.22 3.50
CA ARG A 192 15.80 -2.89 4.31
C ARG A 192 15.13 -3.90 5.24
N PRO A 193 15.70 -5.12 5.37
CA PRO A 193 15.23 -6.07 6.37
C PRO A 193 15.19 -5.46 7.76
N GLU A 194 14.15 -5.80 8.51
CA GLU A 194 14.07 -5.41 9.92
C GLU A 194 15.10 -6.19 10.75
N GLU A 195 15.61 -5.52 11.79
CA GLU A 195 16.52 -6.09 12.78
C GLU A 195 15.88 -5.99 14.17
N SER A 196 15.96 -7.07 14.94
CA SER A 196 15.48 -7.10 16.32
C SER A 196 16.62 -6.82 17.30
N LEU A 197 16.33 -6.01 18.32
CA LEU A 197 17.23 -5.81 19.46
C LEU A 197 17.15 -6.96 20.49
N ILE A 198 16.12 -7.81 20.39
CA ILE A 198 15.85 -8.90 21.33
C ILE A 198 16.33 -10.21 20.72
N SER A 199 17.43 -10.76 21.23
CA SER A 199 17.91 -12.07 20.83
C SER A 199 17.04 -13.16 21.47
N ALA A 200 16.51 -14.09 20.65
CA ALA A 200 15.82 -15.27 21.18
C ALA A 200 16.05 -16.49 20.28
N HIS A 201 15.51 -17.62 20.75
CA HIS A 201 15.64 -18.94 20.14
C HIS A 201 15.12 -18.98 18.69
N LYS A 202 15.65 -19.93 17.91
CA LYS A 202 15.20 -20.16 16.53
C LYS A 202 13.72 -20.61 16.54
N PRO A 203 12.90 -20.11 15.61
CA PRO A 203 11.51 -20.55 15.50
C PRO A 203 11.45 -22.06 15.23
N ILE A 204 10.48 -22.74 15.84
CA ILE A 204 10.26 -24.17 15.69
C ILE A 204 9.04 -24.37 14.79
N PHE A 205 9.19 -25.18 13.74
CA PHE A 205 8.06 -25.58 12.90
C PHE A 205 7.26 -26.67 13.62
N PHE A 206 5.97 -26.40 13.88
CA PHE A 206 5.08 -27.33 14.54
C PHE A 206 4.14 -27.99 13.52
N SER A 207 4.33 -29.29 13.29
CA SER A 207 3.52 -30.10 12.36
C SER A 207 2.38 -30.87 13.05
N GLY A 208 2.16 -30.66 14.36
CA GLY A 208 1.18 -31.41 15.16
C GLY A 208 -0.27 -31.00 14.89
N ARG A 209 -0.77 -31.26 13.68
CA ARG A 209 -2.18 -31.03 13.31
C ARG A 209 -3.14 -32.08 13.88
N GLU A 210 -2.62 -33.24 14.29
CA GLU A 210 -3.44 -34.43 14.55
C GLU A 210 -3.70 -34.74 16.03
N ASN A 211 -2.87 -34.24 16.96
CA ASN A 211 -3.00 -34.56 18.38
C ASN A 211 -2.93 -33.29 19.25
N GLY A 212 -4.05 -32.92 19.87
CA GLY A 212 -4.15 -31.70 20.69
C GLY A 212 -3.23 -31.69 21.92
N SER A 213 -2.68 -32.84 22.31
CA SER A 213 -1.67 -32.94 23.37
C SER A 213 -0.29 -32.39 22.96
N ASP A 214 0.05 -32.42 21.67
CA ASP A 214 1.32 -31.88 21.16
C ASP A 214 1.31 -30.34 21.16
N PHE A 215 0.16 -29.73 20.84
CA PHE A 215 -0.03 -28.29 20.95
C PHE A 215 0.03 -27.82 22.41
N ARG A 216 -0.55 -28.61 23.33
CA ARG A 216 -0.44 -28.33 24.76
C ARG A 216 1.01 -28.41 25.22
N ARG A 217 1.80 -29.42 24.79
CA ARG A 217 3.24 -29.46 25.09
C ARG A 217 3.96 -28.24 24.55
N LEU A 218 3.73 -27.85 23.29
CA LEU A 218 4.36 -26.65 22.71
C LEU A 218 4.13 -25.37 23.53
N ILE A 219 2.92 -25.18 24.05
CA ILE A 219 2.55 -23.99 24.84
C ILE A 219 2.96 -24.12 26.32
N SER A 220 3.08 -25.35 26.83
CA SER A 220 3.28 -25.63 28.25
C SER A 220 4.72 -26.02 28.62
N ASP A 221 5.54 -26.45 27.66
CA ASP A 221 6.91 -26.90 27.92
C ASP A 221 7.84 -25.72 28.21
N SER A 222 8.12 -25.55 29.50
CA SER A 222 9.05 -24.57 30.05
C SER A 222 10.53 -24.86 29.76
N GLU A 223 10.86 -26.01 29.17
CA GLU A 223 12.26 -26.37 28.86
C GLU A 223 12.87 -25.53 27.71
N SER A 224 12.04 -24.87 26.89
CA SER A 224 12.50 -23.97 25.82
C SER A 224 12.79 -22.53 26.28
N GLY A 225 12.75 -22.28 27.59
CA GLY A 225 12.89 -20.97 28.21
C GLY A 225 11.53 -20.34 28.49
N ARG A 226 11.41 -19.64 29.64
CA ARG A 226 10.20 -18.90 30.01
C ARG A 226 9.98 -17.74 29.05
N VAL A 227 9.31 -18.01 27.96
CA VAL A 227 8.83 -16.99 27.05
C VAL A 227 7.33 -16.86 27.30
N GLU A 228 6.91 -15.75 27.91
CA GLU A 228 5.49 -15.47 28.14
C GLU A 228 4.73 -15.41 26.80
N LEU A 229 3.51 -15.97 26.78
CA LEU A 229 2.58 -15.84 25.67
C LEU A 229 2.31 -14.35 25.41
N GLY A 230 2.69 -13.86 24.23
CA GLY A 230 2.61 -12.44 23.89
C GLY A 230 3.62 -12.02 22.83
N ALA A 231 4.28 -10.87 23.01
CA ALA A 231 5.21 -10.26 22.05
C ALA A 231 6.40 -11.16 21.65
N HIS A 232 6.65 -12.22 22.42
CA HIS A 232 7.78 -13.12 22.24
C HIS A 232 7.43 -14.44 21.55
N GLN A 233 6.19 -14.62 21.07
CA GLN A 233 5.76 -15.82 20.33
C GLN A 233 4.93 -15.42 19.10
N GLY A 234 5.13 -16.10 17.98
CA GLY A 234 4.35 -15.95 16.75
C GLY A 234 3.93 -17.32 16.23
N LEU A 235 2.63 -17.55 16.12
CA LEU A 235 2.05 -18.76 15.53
C LEU A 235 1.68 -18.48 14.08
N TYR A 236 2.41 -19.09 13.14
CA TYR A 236 2.08 -19.08 11.73
C TYR A 236 1.44 -20.42 11.37
N THR A 237 0.14 -20.41 11.10
CA THR A 237 -0.59 -21.61 10.64
C THR A 237 -0.72 -21.55 9.13
N CYS A 238 -0.25 -22.60 8.44
CA CYS A 238 -0.50 -22.83 7.02
C CYS A 238 -1.94 -23.32 6.77
#